data_AF-A0A813IHV0-F1
#
_entry.id   AF-A0A813IHV0-F1
#
_cell.length_a   1.000
_cell.length_b   1.000
_cell.length_c   1.000
_cell.angle_alpha   90.00
_cell.angle_beta   90.00
_cell.angle_gamma   90.00
#
_symmetry.space_group_name_H-M   'P 1'
#
loop_
_entity.id
_entity.type
_entity.pdbx_description
1 polymer ?
#
loop_
_entity_poly.entity_id
_entity_poly.type
_entity_poly.pdbx_seq_one_letter_code
_entity_poly.pdbx_strand_id
1 'polypeptide(L)' 'LPHMTSTQIKNMSQGVDEANKPMQMDDSKRRTKVVASLGPSSWSEEMIPKMIAAGTNIFRLSPG' A
#
# COMPACT_ATOMS: atom_id res chain seq x y z
N LEU A 1 -24.70 30.90 3.30
CA LEU A 1 -23.89 29.80 2.73
C LEU A 1 -22.44 30.05 3.15
N PRO A 2 -21.74 29.10 3.78
CA PRO A 2 -20.33 29.32 4.11
C PRO A 2 -19.53 29.53 2.83
N HIS A 3 -18.77 30.62 2.76
CA HIS A 3 -17.86 30.91 1.66
C HIS A 3 -16.60 30.05 1.83
N MET A 4 -16.38 29.10 0.92
CA MET A 4 -15.16 28.30 0.88
C MET A 4 -13.98 29.16 0.41
N THR A 5 -12.85 29.04 1.08
CA THR A 5 -11.60 29.68 0.65
C THR A 5 -11.04 29.01 -0.60
N SER A 6 -10.25 29.75 -1.38
CA SER A 6 -9.54 29.21 -2.55
C SER A 6 -8.66 28.00 -2.19
N THR A 7 -8.06 27.99 -1.00
CA THR A 7 -7.28 26.85 -0.49
C THR A 7 -8.14 25.61 -0.29
N GLN A 8 -9.34 25.75 0.28
CA GLN A 8 -10.26 24.62 0.45
C GLN A 8 -10.73 24.06 -0.89
N ILE A 9 -10.99 24.93 -1.88
CA ILE A 9 -11.34 24.51 -3.24
C ILE A 9 -10.18 23.74 -3.89
N LYS A 10 -8.95 24.25 -3.77
CA LYS A 10 -7.75 23.59 -4.33
C LYS A 10 -7.50 22.22 -3.70
N ASN A 11 -7.58 22.11 -2.37
CA ASN A 11 -7.37 20.85 -1.67
C ASN A 11 -8.42 19.80 -2.05
N MET A 12 -9.68 20.23 -2.25
CA MET A 12 -10.75 19.34 -2.70
C MET A 12 -10.54 18.84 -4.13
N SER A 13 -10.10 19.72 -5.04
CA SER A 13 -9.70 19.32 -6.41
C SER A 13 -8.59 18.27 -6.39
N GLN A 14 -7.55 18.48 -5.59
CA GLN A 14 -6.43 17.52 -5.48
C GLN A 14 -6.89 16.14 -5.00
N GLY A 15 -7.83 16.08 -4.05
CA GLY A 15 -8.38 14.81 -3.58
C GLY A 15 -9.12 14.04 -4.69
N VAL A 16 -9.84 14.75 -5.56
CA VAL A 16 -10.53 14.14 -6.71
C VAL A 16 -9.53 13.67 -7.77
N ASP A 17 -8.51 14.46 -8.08
CA ASP A 17 -7.50 14.12 -9.07
C ASP A 17 -6.68 12.89 -8.65
N GLU A 18 -6.28 12.82 -7.37
CA GLU A 18 -5.56 11.68 -6.80
C GLU A 18 -6.41 10.40 -6.74
N ALA A 19 -7.73 10.51 -6.58
CA ALA A 19 -8.64 9.37 -6.59
C ALA A 19 -8.89 8.84 -8.01
N ASN A 20 -8.87 9.71 -9.01
CA ASN A 20 -9.10 9.36 -10.42
C ASN A 20 -7.83 8.92 -11.16
N LYS A 21 -6.65 9.01 -10.53
CA LYS A 21 -5.41 8.55 -11.16
C LYS A 21 -5.49 7.05 -11.48
N PRO A 22 -4.90 6.59 -12.59
CA PRO A 22 -4.82 5.16 -12.88
C PRO A 22 -4.08 4.42 -11.76
N MET A 23 -4.48 3.18 -11.50
CA MET A 23 -3.80 2.35 -10.51
C MET A 23 -2.31 2.21 -10.85
N GLN A 24 -1.45 2.48 -9.87
CA GLN A 24 -0.02 2.34 -10.04
C GLN A 24 0.34 0.85 -10.05
N MET A 25 0.73 0.34 -11.23
CA MET A 25 1.06 -1.09 -11.43
C MET A 25 2.51 -1.46 -11.06
N ASP A 26 3.37 -0.45 -10.90
CA ASP A 26 4.75 -0.66 -10.46
C ASP A 26 4.81 -0.64 -8.93
N ASP A 27 4.90 -1.82 -8.34
CA ASP A 27 4.97 -2.02 -6.89
C ASP A 27 6.15 -1.29 -6.23
N SER A 28 7.24 -1.04 -6.97
CA SER A 28 8.40 -0.31 -6.45
C SER A 28 8.09 1.15 -6.11
N LYS A 29 7.04 1.72 -6.75
CA LYS A 29 6.58 3.09 -6.52
C LYS A 29 5.57 3.20 -5.38
N ARG A 30 5.16 2.08 -4.78
CA ARG A 30 4.22 2.09 -3.65
C ARG A 30 4.88 2.70 -2.43
N ARG A 31 4.26 3.76 -1.89
CA ARG A 31 4.70 4.38 -0.63
C ARG A 31 4.36 3.51 0.58
N THR A 32 3.21 2.84 0.54
CA THR A 32 2.74 1.94 1.59
C THR A 32 3.58 0.67 1.66
N LYS A 33 4.02 0.29 2.86
CA LYS A 33 4.73 -0.97 3.11
C LYS A 33 3.73 -2.11 3.30
N VAL A 34 4.06 -3.30 2.80
CA VAL A 34 3.29 -4.53 3.00
C VAL A 34 3.96 -5.38 4.08
N VAL A 35 3.19 -5.71 5.11
CA VAL A 35 3.59 -6.58 6.21
C VAL A 35 2.80 -7.88 6.09
N ALA A 36 3.49 -9.02 6.01
CA ALA A 36 2.86 -10.33 6.01
C ALA A 36 3.14 -11.03 7.35
N SER A 37 2.10 -11.56 7.99
CA SER A 37 2.27 -12.44 9.16
C SER A 37 2.53 -13.85 8.68
N LEU A 38 3.64 -14.42 9.11
CA LEU A 38 4.00 -15.80 8.80
C LEU A 38 3.71 -16.71 10.00
N GLY A 39 3.12 -17.86 9.69
CA GLY A 39 3.00 -19.01 10.57
C GLY A 39 3.62 -20.27 9.95
N PRO A 40 3.53 -21.43 10.62
CA PRO A 40 4.23 -22.66 10.24
C PRO A 40 4.00 -23.12 8.79
N SER A 41 2.79 -22.91 8.25
CA SER A 41 2.44 -23.28 6.87
C SER A 41 3.06 -22.37 5.79
N SER A 42 3.62 -21.23 6.18
CA SER A 42 4.10 -20.18 5.28
C SER A 42 5.62 -19.92 5.35
N TRP A 43 6.35 -20.72 6.13
CA TRP A 43 7.81 -20.63 6.32
C TRP A 43 8.63 -21.47 5.33
N SER A 44 8.03 -21.99 4.26
CA SER A 44 8.77 -22.81 3.31
C SER A 44 9.72 -21.96 2.45
N GLU A 45 10.86 -22.55 2.10
CA GLU A 45 11.84 -21.96 1.18
C GLU A 45 11.23 -21.65 -0.20
N GLU A 46 10.12 -22.29 -0.56
CA GLU A 46 9.37 -22.00 -1.78
C GLU A 46 8.46 -20.76 -1.64
N MET A 47 7.83 -20.56 -0.47
CA MET A 47 6.84 -19.50 -0.28
C MET A 47 7.47 -18.13 -0.04
N ILE A 48 8.57 -18.07 0.71
CA ILE A 48 9.22 -16.79 1.05
C ILE A 48 9.64 -16.02 -0.21
N PRO A 49 10.32 -16.61 -1.22
CA PRO A 49 10.68 -15.90 -2.45
C PRO A 49 9.47 -15.39 -3.23
N LYS A 50 8.37 -16.16 -3.30
CA LYS A 50 7.13 -15.73 -3.96
C LYS A 50 6.52 -14.52 -3.28
N MET A 51 6.53 -14.47 -1.95
CA MET A 51 6.00 -13.35 -1.18
C MET A 51 6.86 -12.08 -1.31
N ILE A 52 8.19 -12.24 -1.41
CA ILE A 52 9.10 -11.12 -1.70
C ILE A 52 8.83 -10.58 -3.11
N ALA A 53 8.73 -11.46 -4.10
CA ALA A 53 8.43 -11.07 -5.49
C ALA A 53 7.06 -10.38 -5.62
N ALA A 54 6.08 -10.78 -4.80
CA ALA A 54 4.77 -10.13 -4.69
C ALA A 54 4.80 -8.78 -3.93
N GLY A 55 5.97 -8.32 -3.48
CA GLY A 55 6.14 -6.99 -2.88
C GLY A 55 5.98 -6.94 -1.35
N THR A 56 6.13 -8.08 -0.65
CA THR A 56 6.21 -8.06 0.83
C THR A 56 7.49 -7.38 1.28
N ASN A 57 7.38 -6.47 2.25
CA ASN A 57 8.53 -5.72 2.77
C ASN A 57 9.00 -6.25 4.13
N ILE A 58 8.05 -6.69 4.97
CA ILE A 58 8.32 -7.10 6.35
C ILE A 58 7.56 -8.39 6.62
N PHE A 59 8.24 -9.35 7.22
CA PHE A 59 7.62 -10.56 7.74
C PHE A 59 7.48 -10.47 9.26
N ARG A 60 6.24 -10.56 9.76
CA ARG A 60 5.94 -10.70 11.18
C ARG A 60 5.88 -12.19 11.50
N LEU A 61 6.77 -12.66 12.37
CA LEU A 61 6.70 -14.03 12.88
C LEU A 61 5.66 -14.07 14.01
N SER A 62 4.64 -14.91 13.84
CA SER A 62 3.73 -15.19 14.94
C SER A 62 4.35 -16.30 15.81
N PRO A 63 4.38 -16.16 17.13
CA PRO A 63 4.72 -17.29 18.00
C PRO A 63 3.66 -18.36 17.77
N GLY A 64 4.10 -19.53 17.31
CA GLY A 64 3.26 -20.72 17.18
C GLY A 64 2.88 -21.30 18.53
#